data_AF-A0A940ZYS2-F1
#
_entry.id   AF-A0A940ZYS2-F1
#
_cell.length_a   1.000
_cell.length_b   1.000
_cell.length_c   1.000
_cell.angle_alpha   90.00
_cell.angle_beta   90.00
_cell.angle_gamma   90.00
#
_symmetry.space_group_name_H-M   'P 1'
#
loop_
_entity.id
_entity.type
_entity.pdbx_description
1 polymer ?
#
loop_
_entity_poly.entity_id
_entity_poly.type
_entity_poly.pdbx_seq_one_letter_code
_entity_poly.pdbx_strand_id
1 'polypeptide(L)'
;MEPQDLDDITLVSKDEAIAEVRRWLETENVDPERVFTQMGDQVIRYKDLVACLEQDTPDGKLLRFAISRGRVMKSERSRALRQLLDIAPPPAGAGPQADPAPSENTTPSA
;
A
#
# COMPACT_ATOMS: atom_id res chain seq x y z
N MET A 1 -20.90 -8.36 -15.85
CA MET A 1 -19.86 -7.51 -15.22
C MET A 1 -19.09 -8.45 -14.30
N GLU A 2 -17.98 -8.97 -14.77
CA GLU A 2 -17.13 -9.92 -14.03
C GLU A 2 -16.21 -9.12 -13.08
N PRO A 3 -16.10 -9.48 -11.79
CA PRO A 3 -15.27 -8.75 -10.85
C PRO A 3 -13.80 -9.18 -11.00
N GLN A 4 -13.12 -8.74 -12.06
CA GLN A 4 -11.74 -9.14 -12.37
C GLN A 4 -10.65 -8.44 -11.51
N ASP A 5 -11.02 -7.64 -10.50
CA ASP A 5 -10.05 -6.92 -9.65
C ASP A 5 -9.80 -7.57 -8.27
N LEU A 6 -10.40 -8.75 -7.99
CA LEU A 6 -10.24 -9.43 -6.70
C LEU A 6 -9.07 -10.44 -6.68
N ASP A 7 -8.59 -10.88 -7.84
CA ASP A 7 -7.66 -12.02 -7.95
C ASP A 7 -6.17 -11.66 -7.80
N ASP A 8 -5.79 -10.38 -7.84
CA ASP A 8 -4.37 -9.96 -7.78
C ASP A 8 -3.89 -9.53 -6.39
N ILE A 9 -4.77 -9.53 -5.38
CA ILE A 9 -4.35 -9.21 -4.01
C ILE A 9 -3.74 -10.46 -3.37
N THR A 10 -2.42 -10.47 -3.26
CA THR A 10 -1.73 -11.47 -2.43
C THR A 10 -2.22 -11.32 -0.99
N LEU A 11 -2.97 -12.30 -0.51
CA LEU A 11 -3.50 -12.31 0.84
C LEU A 11 -2.35 -12.40 1.84
N VAL A 12 -2.36 -11.54 2.86
CA VAL A 12 -1.46 -11.68 4.02
C VAL A 12 -1.65 -13.05 4.65
N SER A 13 -0.66 -13.60 5.33
CA SER A 13 -0.84 -14.86 6.08
C SER A 13 -1.87 -14.71 7.21
N LYS A 14 -2.37 -15.84 7.72
CA LYS A 14 -3.31 -15.84 8.87
C LYS A 14 -2.68 -15.17 10.10
N ASP A 15 -1.43 -15.54 10.41
CA ASP A 15 -0.71 -15.01 11.57
C ASP A 15 -0.48 -13.50 11.46
N GLU A 16 -0.16 -13.01 10.25
CA GLU A 16 -0.04 -11.57 10.01
C GLU A 16 -1.37 -10.83 10.17
N ALA A 17 -2.49 -11.42 9.72
CA ALA A 17 -3.81 -10.84 9.92
C ALA A 17 -4.15 -10.76 11.42
N ILE A 18 -3.85 -11.83 12.18
CA ILE A 18 -4.07 -11.86 13.64
C ILE A 18 -3.21 -10.79 14.32
N ALA A 19 -1.92 -10.69 13.97
CA ALA A 19 -1.01 -9.69 14.52
C ALA A 19 -1.50 -8.26 14.23
N GLU A 20 -2.00 -8.01 13.02
CA GLU A 20 -2.55 -6.72 12.61
C GLU A 20 -3.80 -6.37 13.44
N VAL A 21 -4.74 -7.31 13.61
CA VAL A 21 -5.95 -7.10 14.43
C VAL A 21 -5.57 -6.83 15.88
N ARG A 22 -4.66 -7.61 16.47
CA ARG A 22 -4.20 -7.39 17.85
C ARG A 22 -3.60 -6.01 18.03
N ARG A 23 -2.70 -5.60 17.12
CA ARG A 23 -2.10 -4.26 17.15
C ARG A 23 -3.15 -3.16 17.05
N TRP A 24 -4.15 -3.33 16.18
CA TRP A 24 -5.21 -2.35 16.00
C TRP A 24 -6.09 -2.21 17.25
N LEU A 25 -6.52 -3.32 17.83
CA LEU A 25 -7.31 -3.33 19.07
C LEU A 25 -6.57 -2.64 20.23
N GLU A 26 -5.27 -2.89 20.34
CA GLU A 26 -4.40 -2.25 21.35
C GLU A 26 -4.24 -0.75 21.09
N THR A 27 -3.93 -0.36 19.85
CA THR A 27 -3.70 1.05 19.48
C THR A 27 -4.94 1.91 19.70
N GLU A 28 -6.11 1.38 19.34
CA GLU A 28 -7.39 2.10 19.44
C GLU A 28 -8.06 1.93 20.81
N ASN A 29 -7.47 1.12 21.72
CA ASN A 29 -8.01 0.78 23.04
C ASN A 29 -9.51 0.41 22.97
N VAL A 30 -9.85 -0.48 22.04
CA VAL A 30 -11.24 -0.84 21.75
C VAL A 30 -11.81 -1.70 22.87
N ASP A 31 -13.03 -1.36 23.32
CA ASP A 31 -13.80 -2.23 24.22
C ASP A 31 -14.05 -3.61 23.56
N PRO A 32 -13.53 -4.71 24.13
CA PRO A 32 -13.68 -6.05 23.56
C PRO A 32 -15.15 -6.50 23.41
N GLU A 33 -16.06 -5.99 24.25
CA GLU A 33 -17.48 -6.36 24.22
C GLU A 33 -18.29 -5.55 23.19
N ARG A 34 -17.71 -4.48 22.64
CA ARG A 34 -18.38 -3.67 21.64
C ARG A 34 -18.63 -4.49 20.37
N VAL A 35 -19.79 -4.25 19.75
CA VAL A 35 -20.15 -4.88 18.48
C VAL A 35 -19.29 -4.29 17.36
N PHE A 36 -18.62 -5.17 16.61
CA PHE A 36 -17.90 -4.81 15.39
C PHE A 36 -18.83 -4.82 14.18
N THR A 37 -19.63 -5.88 14.02
CA THR A 37 -20.67 -5.97 13.00
C THR A 37 -21.84 -6.83 13.47
N GLN A 38 -23.02 -6.56 12.90
CA GLN A 38 -24.23 -7.34 13.11
C GLN A 38 -24.90 -7.58 11.74
N MET A 39 -25.16 -8.84 11.42
CA MET A 39 -25.82 -9.27 10.19
C MET A 39 -26.97 -10.21 10.53
N GLY A 40 -28.21 -9.71 10.47
CA GLY A 40 -29.37 -10.46 10.97
C GLY A 40 -29.21 -10.80 12.44
N ASP A 41 -29.28 -12.10 12.75
CA ASP A 41 -29.12 -12.62 14.12
C ASP A 41 -27.65 -12.82 14.53
N GLN A 42 -26.70 -12.70 13.59
CA GLN A 42 -25.28 -12.87 13.88
C GLN A 42 -24.66 -11.57 14.38
N VAL A 43 -24.03 -11.63 15.55
CA VAL A 43 -23.31 -10.51 16.16
C VAL A 43 -21.84 -10.91 16.32
N ILE A 44 -20.94 -10.10 15.76
CA ILE A 44 -19.50 -10.25 15.93
C ILE A 44 -19.01 -9.09 16.79
N ARG A 45 -18.39 -9.39 17.92
CA ARG A 45 -17.75 -8.39 18.78
C ARG A 45 -16.26 -8.28 18.47
N TYR A 46 -15.63 -7.21 18.95
CA TYR A 46 -14.20 -7.00 18.75
C TYR A 46 -13.33 -8.14 19.32
N LYS A 47 -13.72 -8.72 20.46
CA LYS A 47 -13.03 -9.88 21.03
C LYS A 47 -13.07 -11.13 20.15
N ASP A 48 -14.07 -11.24 19.27
CA ASP A 48 -14.30 -12.43 18.45
C ASP A 48 -13.46 -12.42 17.16
N LEU A 49 -12.90 -11.27 16.77
CA LEU A 49 -12.20 -11.10 15.49
C LEU A 49 -11.00 -12.02 15.32
N VAL A 50 -10.22 -12.23 16.39
CA VAL A 50 -9.07 -13.14 16.36
C VAL A 50 -9.54 -14.59 16.20
N ALA A 51 -10.58 -14.99 16.92
CA ALA A 51 -11.15 -16.33 16.81
C ALA A 51 -11.71 -16.59 15.40
N CYS A 52 -12.36 -15.60 14.79
CA CYS A 52 -12.84 -15.69 13.41
C CYS A 52 -11.71 -16.00 12.41
N LEU A 53 -10.53 -15.37 12.60
CA LEU A 53 -9.33 -15.58 11.77
C LEU A 53 -8.69 -16.95 12.03
N GLU A 54 -8.56 -17.35 13.30
CA GLU A 54 -7.97 -18.63 13.70
C GLU A 54 -8.76 -19.80 13.09
N GLN A 55 -10.09 -19.77 13.25
CA GLN A 55 -11.03 -20.79 12.77
C GLN A 55 -11.31 -20.74 11.26
N ASP A 56 -10.77 -19.74 10.55
CA ASP A 56 -10.96 -19.55 9.10
C ASP A 56 -12.45 -19.51 8.71
N THR A 57 -13.26 -18.87 9.55
CA THR A 57 -14.69 -18.61 9.30
C THR A 57 -14.88 -17.75 8.05
N PRO A 58 -16.08 -17.74 7.41
CA PRO A 58 -16.37 -16.84 6.30
C PRO A 58 -16.06 -15.37 6.63
N ASP A 59 -16.44 -14.90 7.82
CA ASP A 59 -16.13 -13.55 8.30
C ASP A 59 -14.62 -13.34 8.51
N GLY A 60 -13.91 -14.34 9.01
CA GLY A 60 -12.45 -14.32 9.14
C GLY A 60 -11.75 -14.19 7.78
N LYS A 61 -12.22 -14.90 6.75
CA LYS A 61 -11.70 -14.77 5.39
C LYS A 61 -11.95 -13.38 4.82
N LEU A 62 -13.14 -12.83 5.04
CA LEU A 62 -13.48 -11.47 4.62
C LEU A 62 -12.61 -10.43 5.34
N LEU A 63 -12.41 -10.58 6.65
CA LEU A 63 -11.55 -9.72 7.45
C LEU A 63 -10.10 -9.77 6.95
N ARG A 64 -9.56 -10.97 6.69
CA ARG A 64 -8.21 -11.16 6.13
C ARG A 64 -8.06 -10.51 4.76
N PHE A 65 -9.07 -10.62 3.90
CA PHE A 65 -9.10 -9.92 2.61
C PHE A 65 -9.08 -8.39 2.79
N ALA A 66 -9.94 -7.86 3.65
CA ALA A 66 -10.00 -6.42 3.94
C ALA A 66 -8.66 -5.88 4.49
N ILE A 67 -8.00 -6.63 5.38
CA ILE A 67 -6.67 -6.30 5.90
C ILE A 67 -5.63 -6.27 4.76
N SER A 68 -5.64 -7.28 3.89
CA SER A 68 -4.71 -7.37 2.76
C SER A 68 -4.86 -6.17 1.83
N ARG A 69 -6.10 -5.83 1.47
CA ARG A 69 -6.41 -4.66 0.65
C ARG A 69 -5.97 -3.35 1.33
N GLY A 70 -6.24 -3.21 2.63
CA GLY A 70 -5.82 -2.04 3.41
C GLY A 70 -4.31 -1.82 3.39
N ARG A 71 -3.51 -2.89 3.45
CA ARG A 71 -2.04 -2.81 3.33
C ARG A 71 -1.60 -2.32 1.95
N VAL A 72 -2.19 -2.84 0.88
CA VAL A 72 -1.88 -2.40 -0.49
C VAL A 72 -2.14 -0.90 -0.64
N MET A 73 -3.32 -0.44 -0.25
CA MET A 73 -3.70 0.97 -0.35
C MET A 73 -2.80 1.89 0.49
N LYS A 74 -2.38 1.46 1.68
CA LYS A 74 -1.42 2.20 2.51
C LYS A 74 -0.04 2.29 1.85
N SER A 75 0.41 1.21 1.20
CA SER A 75 1.69 1.16 0.50
C SER A 75 1.71 2.09 -0.73
N GLU A 76 0.63 2.11 -1.51
CA GLU A 76 0.48 2.98 -2.67
C GLU A 76 0.44 4.45 -2.26
N ARG A 77 -0.34 4.78 -1.22
CA ARG A 77 -0.36 6.15 -0.67
C ARG A 77 1.04 6.59 -0.23
N SER A 78 1.78 5.72 0.46
CA SER A 78 3.14 6.02 0.91
C SER A 78 4.09 6.24 -0.27
N ARG A 79 3.95 5.46 -1.34
CA ARG A 79 4.73 5.62 -2.59
C ARG A 79 4.40 6.95 -3.28
N ALA A 80 3.12 7.28 -3.43
CA ALA A 80 2.68 8.53 -4.04
C ALA A 80 3.20 9.76 -3.26
N LEU A 81 3.16 9.71 -1.93
CA LEU A 81 3.71 10.77 -1.08
C LEU A 81 5.22 10.92 -1.25
N ARG A 82 5.98 9.82 -1.37
CA ARG A 82 7.43 9.89 -1.65
C ARG A 82 7.71 10.54 -3.01
N GLN A 83 6.97 10.13 -4.04
CA GLN A 83 7.11 10.72 -5.38
C GLN A 83 6.82 12.22 -5.39
N LEU A 84 5.83 12.68 -4.61
CA LEU A 84 5.56 14.12 -4.48
C LEU A 84 6.68 14.88 -3.75
N LEU A 85 7.32 14.25 -2.75
CA LEU A 85 8.42 14.84 -1.99
C LEU A 85 9.76 14.81 -2.76
N ASP A 86 9.96 13.84 -3.64
CA ASP A 86 11.16 13.69 -4.49
C ASP A 86 11.16 14.60 -5.74
N ILE A 87 10.09 15.37 -5.99
CA ILE A 87 10.10 16.44 -7.00
C ILE A 87 10.91 17.62 -6.44
N ALA A 88 12.23 17.48 -6.44
CA ALA A 88 13.15 18.60 -6.31
C ALA A 88 12.97 19.54 -7.52
N PRO A 89 13.03 20.88 -7.35
CA PRO A 89 13.06 21.78 -8.49
C PRO A 89 14.29 21.45 -9.35
N PRO A 90 14.20 21.51 -10.69
CA PRO A 90 15.35 21.27 -11.54
C PRO A 90 16.48 22.23 -11.15
N PRO A 91 17.76 21.81 -11.18
CA PRO A 91 18.86 22.71 -10.90
C PRO A 91 18.81 23.87 -11.91
N ALA A 92 18.54 25.07 -11.42
CA ALA A 92 18.65 26.31 -12.18
C ALA A 92 20.12 26.51 -12.54
N GLY A 93 20.55 25.97 -13.68
CA GLY A 93 21.96 26.04 -14.06
C GLY A 93 22.38 25.39 -15.38
N ALA A 94 21.49 24.77 -16.16
CA ALA A 94 21.83 24.35 -17.51
C ALA A 94 21.59 25.50 -18.50
N GLY A 95 22.51 26.47 -18.51
CA GLY A 95 22.67 27.38 -19.64
C GLY A 95 23.05 26.58 -20.90
N PRO A 96 22.62 26.99 -22.11
CA PRO A 96 22.90 26.25 -23.33
C PRO A 96 24.41 26.27 -23.62
N GLN A 97 25.09 25.15 -23.37
CA GLN A 97 26.48 24.96 -23.76
C GLN A 97 26.51 24.76 -25.28
N ALA A 98 26.91 25.83 -25.97
CA ALA A 98 27.11 25.85 -27.41
C ALA A 98 28.15 24.78 -27.82
N ASP A 99 27.79 23.96 -28.80
CA ASP A 99 28.70 23.10 -29.54
C ASP A 99 29.89 23.90 -30.10
N PRO A 100 31.13 23.43 -29.97
CA PRO A 100 32.16 23.70 -30.97
C PRO A 100 32.15 22.58 -32.02
N ALA A 101 31.94 23.01 -33.26
CA ALA A 101 31.91 22.27 -34.52
C ALA A 101 33.20 21.46 -34.81
N PRO A 102 33.19 20.54 -35.79
CA PRO A 102 34.22 19.52 -35.99
C PRO A 102 35.47 20.07 -36.68
N SER A 103 36.62 19.47 -36.37
CA SER A 103 37.91 19.74 -37.01
C SER A 103 37.94 19.21 -38.45
N GLU A 104 37.99 20.11 -39.44
CA GLU A 104 38.36 19.79 -40.82
C GLU A 104 39.58 20.62 -41.29
N ASN A 105 40.56 19.87 -41.84
CA ASN A 105 41.71 20.19 -42.69
C ASN A 105 41.91 21.61 -43.27
N THR A 106 43.17 22.09 -43.35
CA THR A 106 43.89 22.48 -44.61
C THR A 106 45.12 23.38 -44.36
N THR A 107 46.23 23.02 -45.03
CA THR A 107 47.54 23.70 -45.17
C THR A 107 47.44 25.15 -45.70
N PRO A 108 48.45 26.01 -45.48
CA PRO A 108 49.27 26.40 -46.64
C PRO A 108 50.78 26.53 -46.37
N SER A 109 51.53 26.38 -47.47
CA SER A 109 52.96 26.62 -47.68
C SER A 109 53.43 28.05 -47.38
N ALA A 110 54.74 28.17 -47.12
CA ALA A 110 55.55 29.35 -47.43
C ALA A 110 56.88 28.88 -48.04
#